data_AF-A0A7C1YKI8-F1
#
_entry.id   AF-A0A7C1YKI8-F1
#
_cell.length_a   1.000
_cell.length_b   1.000
_cell.length_c   1.000
_cell.angle_alpha   90.00
_cell.angle_beta   90.00
_cell.angle_gamma   90.00
#
_symmetry.space_group_name_H-M   'P 1'
#
loop_
_entity.id
_entity.type
_entity.pdbx_description
1 polymer ?
#
loop_
_entity_poly.entity_id
_entity_poly.type
_entity_poly.pdbx_seq_one_letter_code
_entity_poly.pdbx_strand_id
1 'polypeptide(L)' 'MDVMIEQLDGATVFAAKVVPGSSGNTRISGVLDGMLKIKVSAPPEKGKANQSLLKFLARVLDVKKNAI' A
#
# COMPACT_ATOMS: atom_id res chain seq x y z
N MET A 1 16.22 -0.36 9.01
CA MET A 1 15.76 0.56 7.95
C MET A 1 14.29 0.74 8.18
N ASP A 2 13.89 1.90 8.66
CA ASP A 2 12.52 2.16 9.14
C ASP A 2 11.73 2.91 8.07
N VAL A 3 10.41 2.72 8.09
CA VAL A 3 9.52 3.51 7.24
C VAL A 3 9.27 4.87 7.92
N MET A 4 9.27 5.94 7.13
CA MET A 4 8.88 7.25 7.65
C MET A 4 7.36 7.31 7.77
N ILE A 5 6.89 7.56 8.99
CA ILE A 5 5.47 7.69 9.33
C ILE A 5 5.27 9.06 9.96
N GLU A 6 4.31 9.81 9.44
CA GLU A 6 3.89 11.10 9.97
C GLU A 6 2.47 10.99 10.50
N GLN A 7 2.17 11.72 11.56
CA GLN A 7 0.82 11.79 12.13
C GLN A 7 0.26 13.18 11.87
N LEU A 8 -0.90 13.24 11.22
CA LEU A 8 -1.55 14.48 10.81
C LEU A 8 -3.04 14.41 11.14
N ASP A 9 -3.52 15.26 12.06
CA ASP A 9 -4.94 15.42 12.38
C ASP A 9 -5.72 14.10 12.59
N GLY A 10 -5.12 13.16 13.32
CA GLY A 10 -5.72 11.85 13.59
C GLY A 10 -5.56 10.82 12.46
N ALA A 11 -4.88 11.17 11.37
CA ALA A 11 -4.45 10.28 10.32
C ALA A 11 -2.97 9.91 10.45
N THR A 12 -2.62 8.76 9.88
CA THR A 12 -1.25 8.26 9.78
C THR A 12 -0.86 8.25 8.31
N VAL A 13 0.19 8.98 7.95
CA VAL A 13 0.68 9.14 6.59
C VAL A 13 2.02 8.44 6.45
N PHE A 14 2.17 7.65 5.40
CA PHE A 14 3.45 7.04 5.04
C PHE A 14 3.56 6.97 3.52
N ALA A 15 4.80 7.06 3.03
CA ALA A 15 5.07 6.90 1.62
C ALA A 15 5.15 5.40 1.26
N ALA A 16 4.60 5.02 0.11
CA ALA A 16 4.61 3.65 -0.37
C ALA A 16 5.07 3.56 -1.83
N LYS A 17 6.01 2.66 -2.09
CA LYS A 17 6.43 2.29 -3.45
C LYS A 17 5.57 1.12 -3.94
N VAL A 18 4.62 1.42 -4.82
CA VAL A 18 3.72 0.41 -5.40
C VAL A 18 4.34 -0.19 -6.67
N VAL A 19 4.38 -1.52 -6.75
CA VAL A 19 4.88 -2.29 -7.91
C VAL A 19 3.73 -3.16 -8.46
N PRO A 20 2.95 -2.65 -9.42
CA PRO A 20 1.82 -3.37 -10.01
C PRO A 20 2.27 -4.47 -10.99
N GLY A 21 1.35 -5.39 -11.33
CA GLY A 21 1.64 -6.53 -12.21
C GLY A 21 2.68 -7.51 -11.65
N SER A 22 2.88 -7.52 -10.33
CA SER A 22 3.83 -8.42 -9.69
C SER A 22 3.32 -9.87 -9.70
N SER A 23 4.22 -10.83 -9.90
CA SER A 23 3.88 -12.24 -9.82
C SER A 23 3.48 -12.67 -8.38
N GLY A 24 2.46 -13.53 -8.30
CA GLY A 24 1.91 -14.05 -7.05
C GLY A 24 0.92 -13.11 -6.37
N ASN A 25 0.80 -13.22 -5.05
CA ASN A 25 -0.17 -12.45 -4.26
C ASN A 25 0.31 -11.02 -3.95
N THR A 26 -0.65 -10.08 -3.86
CA THR A 26 -0.43 -8.73 -3.34
C THR A 26 0.12 -8.80 -1.91
N ARG A 27 1.25 -8.14 -1.65
CA ARG A 27 1.96 -8.23 -0.37
C ARG A 27 2.89 -7.04 -0.12
N ILE A 28 3.14 -6.78 1.16
CA ILE A 28 4.25 -5.92 1.60
C ILE A 28 5.55 -6.70 1.37
N SER A 29 6.52 -6.07 0.74
CA SER A 29 7.80 -6.69 0.35
C SER A 29 9.01 -6.11 1.09
N GLY A 30 8.77 -5.27 2.10
CA GLY A 30 9.79 -4.62 2.93
C GLY A 30 9.78 -3.10 2.81
N VAL A 31 10.83 -2.47 3.32
CA VAL A 31 11.07 -1.03 3.23
C VAL A 31 12.13 -0.77 2.17
N LEU A 32 11.90 0.25 1.34
CA LEU A 32 12.84 0.71 0.32
C LEU A 32 12.91 2.23 0.39
N ASP A 33 14.10 2.78 0.64
CA ASP A 33 14.35 4.23 0.69
C ASP A 33 13.38 4.99 1.60
N GLY A 34 13.12 4.44 2.79
CA GLY A 34 12.18 5.02 3.77
C GLY A 34 10.69 4.83 3.44
N MET A 35 10.36 4.13 2.34
CA MET A 35 9.00 3.87 1.89
C MET A 35 8.60 2.40 2.04
N LEU A 36 7.31 2.14 2.26
CA LEU A 36 6.76 0.78 2.25
C LEU A 36 6.68 0.26 0.82
N LYS A 37 7.46 -0.78 0.49
CA LYS A 37 7.43 -1.39 -0.85
C LYS A 37 6.32 -2.42 -0.92
N ILE A 38 5.31 -2.16 -1.74
CA ILE A 38 4.12 -3.01 -1.87
C ILE A 38 4.06 -3.57 -3.29
N LYS A 39 4.05 -4.90 -3.39
CA LYS A 39 3.80 -5.61 -4.65
C LYS A 39 2.31 -5.83 -4.81
N VAL A 40 1.76 -5.43 -5.95
CA VAL A 40 0.35 -5.60 -6.28
C VAL A 40 0.24 -6.53 -7.48
N SER A 41 -0.55 -7.60 -7.35
CA SER A 41 -0.72 -8.58 -8.42
C SER A 41 -1.56 -8.04 -9.58
N ALA A 42 -2.51 -7.16 -9.27
CA ALA A 42 -3.35 -6.52 -10.27
C ALA A 42 -2.52 -5.62 -11.22
N PRO A 43 -2.88 -5.58 -12.51
CA PRO A 43 -2.20 -4.74 -13.49
C PRO A 43 -2.49 -3.24 -13.26
N PRO A 44 -1.60 -2.34 -13.74
CA PRO A 44 -1.78 -0.89 -13.65
C PRO A 44 -2.82 -0.33 -14.66
N GLU A 45 -3.85 -1.09 -14.97
CA GLU A 45 -4.86 -0.74 -15.97
C GLU A 45 -6.13 -0.24 -15.31
N LYS A 46 -6.69 0.87 -15.80
CA LYS A 46 -8.01 1.39 -15.39
C LYS A 46 -8.19 1.46 -13.86
N GLY A 47 -7.11 1.74 -13.12
CA GLY A 47 -7.13 1.82 -11.65
C GLY A 47 -7.26 0.49 -10.90
N LYS A 48 -7.19 -0.67 -11.58
CA LYS A 48 -7.27 -2.00 -10.93
C LYS A 48 -6.21 -2.19 -9.84
N ALA A 49 -4.98 -1.75 -10.09
CA ALA A 49 -3.91 -1.76 -9.10
C ALA A 49 -4.28 -0.96 -7.84
N ASN A 50 -4.81 0.25 -7.98
CA ASN A 50 -5.22 1.10 -6.86
C ASN A 50 -6.35 0.46 -6.06
N GLN A 51 -7.36 -0.09 -6.74
CA GLN A 51 -8.46 -0.78 -6.07
C GLN A 51 -7.99 -2.03 -5.31
N SER A 52 -7.05 -2.79 -5.88
CA SER A 52 -6.44 -3.94 -5.23
C SER A 52 -5.61 -3.52 -4.01
N LEU A 53 -4.84 -2.44 -4.13
CA LEU A 53 -4.05 -1.86 -3.05
C LEU A 53 -4.93 -1.40 -1.90
N LEU A 54 -5.98 -0.62 -2.16
CA LEU A 54 -6.92 -0.14 -1.14
C LEU A 54 -7.59 -1.30 -0.41
N LYS A 55 -8.01 -2.35 -1.14
CA LYS A 55 -8.57 -3.57 -0.54
C LYS A 55 -7.56 -4.28 0.37
N PHE A 56 -6.31 -4.35 -0.07
CA PHE A 56 -5.23 -4.98 0.68
C PHE A 56 -4.90 -4.20 1.96
N LEU A 57 -4.72 -2.88 1.86
CA LEU A 57 -4.42 -2.01 3.00
C LEU A 57 -5.57 -1.99 4.02
N ALA A 58 -6.82 -1.89 3.56
CA ALA A 58 -7.99 -1.97 4.43
C ALA A 58 -8.01 -3.24 5.27
N ARG A 59 -7.65 -4.38 4.66
CA ARG A 59 -7.60 -5.65 5.37
C ARG A 59 -6.41 -5.75 6.34
N VAL A 60 -5.24 -5.26 5.94
CA VAL A 60 -4.02 -5.36 6.77
C VAL A 60 -4.08 -4.41 7.97
N LEU A 61 -4.62 -3.22 7.77
CA LEU A 61 -4.74 -2.19 8.81
C LEU A 61 -6.04 -2.30 9.61
N ASP A 62 -6.94 -3.22 9.23
CA ASP A 62 -8.27 -3.40 9.82
C ASP A 62 -9.10 -2.10 9.85
N VAL A 63 -9.04 -1.34 8.75
CA VAL A 63 -9.78 -0.08 8.56
C VAL A 63 -10.72 -0.17 7.39
N LYS A 64 -11.74 0.69 7.38
CA LYS A 64 -12.63 0.84 6.23
C LYS A 64 -11.87 1.45 5.05
N LYS A 65 -12.23 1.08 3.83
CA LYS A 65 -11.59 1.61 2.61
C LYS A 65 -11.70 3.12 2.44
N ASN A 66 -12.70 3.75 3.07
CA ASN A 66 -12.90 5.20 3.05
C ASN A 66 -12.09 5.94 4.14
N ALA A 67 -11.36 5.21 4.98
CA ALA A 67 -10.41 5.73 5.96
C ALA A 67 -8.95 5.64 5.47
N ILE A 68 -8.76 5.35 4.17
CA ILE A 68 -7.47 5.24 3.48
C ILE A 68 -7.43 6.27 2.37
#